data_AF-A0A7Y5NV23-F1
#
_entry.id   AF-A0A7Y5NV23-F1
#
_cell.length_a   1.000
_cell.length_b   1.000
_cell.length_c   1.000
_cell.angle_alpha   90.00
_cell.angle_beta   90.00
_cell.angle_gamma   90.00
#
_symmetry.space_group_name_H-M   'P 1'
#
loop_
_entity.id
_entity.type
_entity.pdbx_description
1 polymer ?
#
loop_
_entity_poly.entity_id
_entity_poly.type
_entity_poly.pdbx_seq_one_letter_code
_entity_poly.pdbx_strand_id
1 'polypeptide(L)'
;MNLDRTIGVLALALAVTSCGSSEVYTRSSTAASKHAKKPKKATAETAMSMELEPLSDEEVRDIIRTTSEARSLPAKREIAVVRLPEKEYREDVAKRYRDDAKPDEASASDAFLVGFDFLPPPDKRVGIASASEVANEQVAAFYDVREAKVYLPITRPQSEQEGRLHRAILAHEVHHALQYQHFSLKDTTPRNSDERLARLALVEGDAMVAMGAFLGAELGAPVGRTLRRIREATERVPSTALAHEQKDSALARALELARERLKFPYEGGMLFVSDVFRAGGFSLVDRMYQQVPTTTEHILHPEKYLAGELPAPIKDLAAPPSLKLVGSDTLGELQTRVLLRRCMDSSTADEAAAGWNGDRFFSLRDQGGHLGMAWVSAWDSEADAVQAEKALASATDCFQENSAGTLTITKSFRVQRKGAVVAFVRGLDAAQQEQLATKLLGLPGVAPTAVALTNLRIPARVELPEPEEGTLEEGIYHNEWLGLVGRVPKNMLAEVGEDEGVELVISRPDKPVFGGVYVSTRITSDEHMERTFHEAEQGLARALKRRGLKLVRVKSGSMQTPLGAATERVYKVEGTKARTRLVLVPICAGTGSIVFMMTHGNDKAKRVLDGWLESFRFYDGRNLRACDYLDPK
;
A
#
# COMPACT_ATOMS: atom_id res chain seq x y z
N MET A 1 11.07 -3.80 -23.00
CA MET A 1 11.55 -3.73 -21.61
C MET A 1 11.60 -5.15 -21.08
N ASN A 2 12.69 -5.86 -21.38
CA ASN A 2 12.95 -7.19 -20.85
C ASN A 2 13.33 -7.10 -19.36
N LEU A 3 12.43 -7.46 -18.44
CA LEU A 3 12.79 -7.60 -17.02
C LEU A 3 13.66 -8.84 -16.71
N ASP A 4 14.03 -9.65 -17.70
CA ASP A 4 14.73 -10.94 -17.47
C ASP A 4 16.19 -10.81 -17.06
N ARG A 5 16.76 -9.60 -17.11
CA ARG A 5 17.98 -9.26 -16.37
C ARG A 5 17.73 -8.33 -15.18
N THR A 6 16.54 -7.74 -15.12
CA THR A 6 16.08 -6.80 -14.09
C THR A 6 15.68 -7.47 -12.79
N ILE A 7 15.95 -8.77 -12.61
CA ILE A 7 16.09 -9.33 -11.25
C ILE A 7 17.29 -8.68 -10.55
N GLY A 8 18.25 -8.12 -11.30
CA GLY A 8 19.41 -7.42 -10.77
C GLY A 8 19.11 -6.35 -9.73
N VAL A 9 17.95 -5.70 -9.77
CA VAL A 9 17.58 -4.56 -8.93
C VAL A 9 16.05 -4.60 -8.73
N LEU A 10 15.59 -5.06 -7.57
CA LEU A 10 14.20 -4.84 -7.10
C LEU A 10 14.20 -3.50 -6.38
N ALA A 11 13.37 -2.55 -6.79
CA ALA A 11 13.52 -1.15 -6.40
C ALA A 11 12.20 -0.47 -6.16
N LEU A 12 11.95 -0.08 -4.92
CA LEU A 12 10.74 0.64 -4.54
C LEU A 12 10.66 2.03 -5.18
N ALA A 13 9.51 2.31 -5.83
CA ALA A 13 9.09 3.63 -6.27
C ALA A 13 8.31 4.34 -5.15
N LEU A 14 8.61 5.60 -4.81
CA LEU A 14 7.84 6.33 -3.78
C LEU A 14 7.71 7.82 -4.05
N ALA A 15 6.67 8.48 -3.48
CA ALA A 15 6.56 9.93 -3.43
C ALA A 15 7.08 10.50 -2.09
N VAL A 16 7.97 11.49 -2.16
CA VAL A 16 8.22 12.42 -1.05
C VAL A 16 7.48 13.71 -1.36
N THR A 17 6.37 13.96 -0.66
CA THR A 17 5.70 15.26 -0.67
C THR A 17 6.02 16.01 0.61
N SER A 18 6.90 17.00 0.50
CA SER A 18 6.97 18.11 1.45
C SER A 18 5.78 19.02 1.16
N CYS A 19 4.68 18.87 1.92
CA CYS A 19 3.61 19.86 1.95
C CYS A 19 3.51 20.47 3.35
N GLY A 20 4.29 21.54 3.55
CA GLY A 20 3.96 22.54 4.55
C GLY A 20 2.75 23.35 4.06
N SER A 21 1.62 23.22 4.73
CA SER A 21 0.71 24.31 5.12
C SER A 21 -0.58 23.72 5.68
N SER A 22 -0.84 24.05 6.94
CA SER A 22 -2.10 23.84 7.63
C SER A 22 -3.21 24.65 6.95
N GLU A 23 -4.10 23.99 6.21
CA GLU A 23 -5.43 24.53 5.91
C GLU A 23 -6.49 23.66 6.58
N VAL A 24 -6.89 24.11 7.76
CA VAL A 24 -8.04 23.61 8.50
C VAL A 24 -9.30 23.99 7.73
N TYR A 25 -10.02 22.98 7.23
CA TYR A 25 -11.41 23.10 6.79
C TYR A 25 -12.26 23.49 8.00
N THR A 26 -12.51 24.78 8.19
CA THR A 26 -13.48 25.29 9.16
C THR A 26 -14.86 25.27 8.52
N ARG A 27 -15.73 24.36 8.98
CA ARG A 27 -17.16 24.45 8.71
C ARG A 27 -17.72 25.69 9.40
N SER A 28 -18.31 26.56 8.60
CA SER A 28 -19.02 27.77 9.02
C SER A 28 -20.17 27.43 9.97
N SER A 29 -20.07 27.92 11.21
CA SER A 29 -21.20 28.07 12.13
C SER A 29 -21.33 29.56 12.46
N THR A 30 -22.37 30.18 11.90
CA THR A 30 -22.76 31.56 12.15
C THR A 30 -23.50 31.68 13.48
N ALA A 31 -22.88 32.29 14.49
CA ALA A 31 -23.61 32.99 15.56
C ALA A 31 -22.71 34.04 16.24
N ALA A 32 -23.30 35.21 16.49
CA ALA A 32 -22.64 36.44 16.83
C ALA A 32 -22.08 36.50 18.27
N SER A 33 -20.93 37.17 18.46
CA SER A 33 -20.71 38.04 19.62
C SER A 33 -19.55 39.02 19.37
N LYS A 34 -19.80 40.30 19.66
CA LYS A 34 -18.87 41.44 19.54
C LYS A 34 -18.06 41.59 20.83
N HIS A 35 -16.81 42.04 20.66
CA HIS A 35 -15.88 42.65 21.65
C HIS A 35 -14.98 41.71 22.48
N ALA A 36 -13.70 41.62 22.08
CA ALA A 36 -12.56 41.63 22.99
C ALA A 36 -11.24 41.97 22.25
N LYS A 37 -10.35 42.70 22.93
CA LYS A 37 -9.12 43.32 22.42
C LYS A 37 -8.04 42.29 22.00
N LYS A 38 -7.33 42.57 20.89
CA LYS A 38 -6.11 41.85 20.46
C LYS A 38 -5.02 41.88 21.55
N PRO A 39 -4.43 40.75 21.95
CA PRO A 39 -3.15 40.75 22.65
C PRO A 39 -1.99 40.77 21.63
N LYS A 40 -0.92 41.47 22.01
CA LYS A 40 0.31 41.67 21.23
C LYS A 40 1.03 40.35 20.96
N LYS A 41 1.62 40.24 19.76
CA LYS A 41 2.58 39.19 19.37
C LYS A 41 3.64 39.02 20.47
N ALA A 42 3.61 37.88 21.16
CA ALA A 42 4.79 37.36 21.84
C ALA A 42 5.70 36.74 20.77
N THR A 43 6.95 37.18 20.77
CA THR A 43 8.05 36.66 19.96
C THR A 43 8.20 35.16 20.17
N ALA A 44 8.21 34.41 19.07
CA ALA A 44 8.54 32.99 19.06
C ALA A 44 10.01 32.82 19.45
N GLU A 45 10.26 32.47 20.71
CA GLU A 45 11.54 31.93 21.14
C GLU A 45 11.65 30.48 20.67
N THR A 46 12.57 30.31 19.73
CA THR A 46 13.34 29.12 19.34
C THR A 46 13.01 27.84 20.12
N ALA A 47 12.10 27.03 19.57
CA ALA A 47 12.15 25.59 19.82
C ALA A 47 13.42 25.08 19.12
N MET A 48 14.40 24.59 19.89
CA MET A 48 15.47 23.74 19.35
C MET A 48 14.78 22.56 18.66
N SER A 49 14.71 22.60 17.33
CA SER A 49 14.44 21.42 16.51
C SER A 49 15.57 20.44 16.77
N MET A 50 15.27 19.28 17.37
CA MET A 50 16.16 18.14 17.22
C MET A 50 16.23 17.85 15.72
N GLU A 51 17.38 18.09 15.10
CA GLU A 51 17.61 17.68 13.72
C GLU A 51 17.52 16.15 13.68
N LEU A 52 16.70 15.61 12.76
CA LEU A 52 16.61 14.17 12.57
C LEU A 52 17.83 13.70 11.79
N GLU A 53 18.49 12.67 12.31
CA GLU A 53 19.69 12.10 11.70
C GLU A 53 19.32 11.00 10.66
N PRO A 54 20.24 10.68 9.73
CA PRO A 54 20.09 9.50 8.88
C PRO A 54 20.06 8.21 9.71
N LEU A 55 19.53 7.14 9.12
CA LEU A 55 19.44 5.82 9.77
C LEU A 55 20.81 5.34 10.27
N SER A 56 20.91 5.14 11.58
CA SER A 56 22.06 4.55 12.26
C SER A 56 22.16 3.04 12.03
N ASP A 57 23.32 2.46 12.34
CA ASP A 57 23.54 1.01 12.20
C ASP A 57 22.65 0.19 13.15
N GLU A 58 22.32 0.76 14.30
CA GLU A 58 21.42 0.14 15.27
C GLU A 58 19.98 0.11 14.73
N GLU A 59 19.50 1.23 14.18
CA GLU A 59 18.19 1.29 13.53
C GLU A 59 18.11 0.33 12.34
N VAL A 60 19.16 0.23 11.52
CA VAL A 60 19.19 -0.74 10.41
C VAL A 60 19.05 -2.17 10.92
N ARG A 61 19.78 -2.55 11.97
CA ARG A 61 19.66 -3.89 12.58
C ARG A 61 18.26 -4.13 13.16
N ASP A 62 17.67 -3.10 13.78
CA ASP A 62 16.33 -3.18 14.35
C ASP A 62 15.26 -3.35 13.27
N ILE A 63 15.38 -2.62 12.15
CA ILE A 63 14.47 -2.75 10.99
C ILE A 63 14.58 -4.14 10.38
N ILE A 64 15.80 -4.68 10.23
CA ILE A 64 16.01 -6.04 9.72
C ILE A 64 15.30 -7.06 10.62
N ARG A 65 15.53 -6.97 11.94
CA ARG A 65 14.93 -7.87 12.92
C ARG A 65 13.40 -7.77 12.92
N THR A 66 12.87 -6.54 13.03
CA THR A 66 11.42 -6.28 13.09
C THR A 66 10.71 -6.71 11.82
N THR A 67 11.29 -6.45 10.65
CA THR A 67 10.73 -6.90 9.35
C THR A 67 10.66 -8.43 9.31
N SER A 68 11.75 -9.09 9.71
CA SER A 68 11.86 -10.55 9.72
C SER A 68 10.84 -11.21 10.68
N GLU A 69 10.67 -10.65 11.87
CA GLU A 69 9.67 -11.08 12.86
C GLU A 69 8.23 -10.82 12.38
N ALA A 70 7.95 -9.59 11.92
CA ALA A 70 6.61 -9.19 11.48
C ALA A 70 6.11 -10.00 10.28
N ARG A 71 7.01 -10.34 9.34
CA ARG A 71 6.71 -11.20 8.18
C ARG A 71 6.80 -12.69 8.48
N SER A 72 7.24 -13.06 9.70
CA SER A 72 7.49 -14.45 10.11
C SER A 72 8.47 -15.19 9.17
N LEU A 73 9.46 -14.47 8.65
CA LEU A 73 10.42 -14.96 7.67
C LEU A 73 11.85 -14.70 8.19
N PRO A 74 12.47 -15.64 8.94
CA PRO A 74 13.74 -15.41 9.63
C PRO A 74 14.91 -15.25 8.65
N ALA A 75 15.79 -14.26 8.83
CA ALA A 75 17.02 -14.19 8.03
C ALA A 75 17.88 -15.46 8.20
N LYS A 76 18.21 -16.15 7.10
CA LYS A 76 19.11 -17.32 7.08
C LYS A 76 20.58 -16.92 7.07
N ARG A 77 20.89 -15.73 6.59
CA ARG A 77 22.21 -15.10 6.56
C ARG A 77 22.10 -13.60 6.78
N GLU A 78 23.21 -12.97 7.15
CA GLU A 78 23.29 -11.52 7.31
C GLU A 78 22.84 -10.78 6.05
N ILE A 79 22.07 -9.71 6.25
CA ILE A 79 21.60 -8.82 5.18
C ILE A 79 22.49 -7.59 5.19
N ALA A 80 23.32 -7.46 4.15
CA ALA A 80 24.22 -6.33 4.01
C ALA A 80 23.47 -5.11 3.45
N VAL A 81 23.57 -3.98 4.15
CA VAL A 81 23.00 -2.69 3.75
C VAL A 81 24.13 -1.72 3.44
N VAL A 82 24.19 -1.27 2.19
CA VAL A 82 25.15 -0.28 1.68
C VAL A 82 24.44 1.06 1.59
N ARG A 83 24.97 2.07 2.29
CA ARG A 83 24.46 3.44 2.20
C ARG A 83 25.41 4.30 1.40
N LEU A 84 24.91 4.98 0.37
CA LEU A 84 25.71 5.80 -0.54
C LEU A 84 25.32 7.29 -0.43
N PRO A 85 26.25 8.24 -0.60
CA PRO A 85 25.88 9.63 -0.84
C PRO A 85 24.90 9.75 -2.01
N GLU A 86 23.92 10.64 -1.92
CA GLU A 86 22.80 10.70 -2.88
C GLU A 86 23.27 10.79 -4.35
N LYS A 87 24.30 11.58 -4.63
CA LYS A 87 24.86 11.71 -5.98
C LYS A 87 25.42 10.38 -6.50
N GLU A 88 26.19 9.67 -5.68
CA GLU A 88 26.77 8.36 -6.03
C GLU A 88 25.67 7.31 -6.21
N TYR A 89 24.64 7.36 -5.36
CA TYR A 89 23.47 6.50 -5.47
C TYR A 89 22.75 6.70 -6.82
N ARG A 90 22.48 7.95 -7.22
CA ARG A 90 21.83 8.26 -8.51
C ARG A 90 22.69 7.85 -9.71
N GLU A 91 24.01 8.02 -9.62
CA GLU A 91 24.94 7.57 -10.66
C GLU A 91 24.96 6.03 -10.80
N ASP A 92 24.91 5.30 -9.67
CA ASP A 92 24.86 3.84 -9.66
C ASP A 92 23.54 3.30 -10.26
N VAL A 93 22.39 3.87 -9.87
CA VAL A 93 21.07 3.54 -10.45
C VAL A 93 21.08 3.76 -11.96
N ALA A 94 21.52 4.94 -12.42
CA ALA A 94 21.55 5.27 -13.84
C ALA A 94 22.49 4.36 -14.63
N LYS A 95 23.61 3.93 -14.03
CA LYS A 95 24.54 2.98 -14.65
C LYS A 95 23.90 1.61 -14.81
N ARG A 96 23.31 1.06 -13.75
CA ARG A 96 22.66 -0.26 -13.80
C ARG A 96 21.52 -0.30 -14.82
N TYR A 97 20.72 0.76 -14.92
CA TYR A 97 19.66 0.85 -15.94
C TYR A 97 20.21 0.83 -17.37
N ARG A 98 21.33 1.51 -17.63
CA ARG A 98 21.99 1.49 -18.95
C ARG A 98 22.54 0.10 -19.30
N ASP A 99 23.13 -0.59 -18.32
CA ASP A 99 23.73 -1.91 -18.52
C ASP A 99 22.68 -3.00 -18.85
N ASP A 100 21.43 -2.81 -18.41
CA ASP A 100 20.32 -3.72 -18.66
C ASP A 100 19.57 -3.44 -19.99
N ALA A 101 19.77 -2.27 -20.61
CA ALA A 101 19.09 -1.90 -21.86
C ALA A 101 19.68 -2.61 -23.10
N LYS A 102 18.85 -3.31 -23.88
CA LYS A 102 19.27 -3.97 -25.13
C LYS A 102 18.89 -3.15 -26.39
N PRO A 103 19.82 -2.95 -27.35
CA PRO A 103 19.56 -2.17 -28.57
C PRO A 103 18.53 -2.75 -29.55
N ASP A 104 18.40 -4.08 -29.66
CA ASP A 104 17.60 -4.73 -30.73
C ASP A 104 16.08 -4.80 -30.46
N GLU A 105 15.63 -4.51 -29.23
CA GLU A 105 14.21 -4.55 -28.84
C GLU A 105 13.39 -3.34 -29.31
N ALA A 106 14.05 -2.26 -29.73
CA ALA A 106 13.38 -1.00 -30.05
C ALA A 106 12.31 -1.16 -31.15
N SER A 107 12.59 -1.93 -32.20
CA SER A 107 11.64 -2.08 -33.34
C SER A 107 10.37 -2.88 -33.01
N ALA A 108 10.47 -3.91 -32.16
CA ALA A 108 9.31 -4.69 -31.72
C ALA A 108 8.50 -3.93 -30.66
N SER A 109 9.18 -3.21 -29.77
CA SER A 109 8.55 -2.32 -28.79
C SER A 109 7.79 -1.18 -29.48
N ASP A 110 8.39 -0.54 -30.48
CA ASP A 110 7.73 0.51 -31.27
C ASP A 110 6.52 -0.03 -32.03
N ALA A 111 6.65 -1.20 -32.64
CA ALA A 111 5.54 -1.87 -33.33
C ALA A 111 4.38 -2.20 -32.36
N PHE A 112 4.69 -2.66 -31.15
CA PHE A 112 3.69 -2.90 -30.11
C PHE A 112 2.99 -1.60 -29.68
N LEU A 113 3.75 -0.57 -29.32
CA LEU A 113 3.20 0.68 -28.81
C LEU A 113 2.40 1.44 -29.87
N VAL A 114 2.86 1.48 -31.11
CA VAL A 114 2.11 2.11 -32.21
C VAL A 114 0.93 1.24 -32.65
N GLY A 115 1.12 -0.09 -32.68
CA GLY A 115 0.11 -1.05 -33.14
C GLY A 115 -1.17 -1.06 -32.31
N PHE A 116 -1.05 -0.91 -30.99
CA PHE A 116 -2.19 -0.73 -30.07
C PHE A 116 -2.48 0.74 -29.75
N ASP A 117 -1.77 1.67 -30.40
CA ASP A 117 -1.90 3.12 -30.25
C ASP A 117 -1.49 3.68 -28.88
N PHE A 118 -0.84 2.89 -28.02
CA PHE A 118 -0.25 3.30 -26.74
C PHE A 118 0.74 4.46 -26.87
N LEU A 119 1.41 4.61 -28.02
CA LEU A 119 2.25 5.75 -28.34
C LEU A 119 1.45 6.81 -29.13
N PRO A 120 1.33 8.07 -28.64
CA PRO A 120 0.65 9.13 -29.39
C PRO A 120 1.25 9.40 -30.78
N PRO A 121 0.52 10.06 -31.69
CA PRO A 121 1.06 10.53 -32.97
C PRO A 121 2.31 11.41 -32.80
N PRO A 122 3.23 11.46 -33.80
CA PRO A 122 4.53 12.12 -33.67
C PRO A 122 4.50 13.57 -33.15
N ASP A 123 3.50 14.36 -33.53
CA ASP A 123 3.30 15.75 -33.11
C ASP A 123 2.96 15.90 -31.62
N LYS A 124 2.49 14.83 -30.97
CA LYS A 124 2.09 14.80 -29.55
C LYS A 124 3.11 14.10 -28.64
N ARG A 125 4.30 13.75 -29.15
CA ARG A 125 5.33 13.04 -28.37
C ARG A 125 6.24 13.95 -27.54
N VAL A 126 6.24 15.25 -27.82
CA VAL A 126 7.10 16.21 -27.12
C VAL A 126 6.71 16.24 -25.63
N GLY A 127 7.70 16.08 -24.76
CA GLY A 127 7.53 16.13 -23.31
C GLY A 127 7.19 14.78 -22.63
N ILE A 128 6.91 13.73 -23.41
CA ILE A 128 6.73 12.38 -22.87
C ILE A 128 8.05 11.89 -22.29
N ALA A 129 8.04 11.48 -21.03
CA ALA A 129 9.23 10.99 -20.36
C ALA A 129 9.66 9.62 -20.90
N SER A 130 10.97 9.42 -21.03
CA SER A 130 11.55 8.11 -21.33
C SER A 130 11.47 7.17 -20.12
N ALA A 131 11.51 5.86 -20.36
CA ALA A 131 11.55 4.87 -19.30
C ALA A 131 12.77 5.05 -18.36
N SER A 132 13.89 5.57 -18.88
CA SER A 132 15.08 5.90 -18.09
C SER A 132 14.85 7.09 -17.15
N GLU A 133 14.20 8.15 -17.63
CA GLU A 133 13.83 9.30 -16.78
C GLU A 133 12.90 8.86 -15.65
N VAL A 134 11.88 8.04 -15.97
CA VAL A 134 10.98 7.49 -14.96
C VAL A 134 11.75 6.65 -13.94
N ALA A 135 12.56 5.69 -14.39
CA ALA A 135 13.31 4.82 -13.48
C ALA A 135 14.26 5.61 -12.56
N ASN A 136 15.02 6.56 -13.10
CA ASN A 136 15.97 7.36 -12.31
C ASN A 136 15.27 8.23 -11.25
N GLU A 137 14.05 8.70 -11.52
CA GLU A 137 13.27 9.49 -10.58
C GLU A 137 12.63 8.63 -9.49
N GLN A 138 12.09 7.47 -9.85
CA GLN A 138 11.26 6.69 -8.94
C GLN A 138 12.06 5.85 -7.92
N VAL A 139 13.26 5.36 -8.24
CA VAL A 139 14.00 4.41 -7.37
C VAL A 139 14.50 5.05 -6.07
N ALA A 140 13.81 4.77 -4.95
CA ALA A 140 14.10 5.33 -3.63
C ALA A 140 15.17 4.54 -2.85
N ALA A 141 15.12 3.21 -2.96
CA ALA A 141 16.11 2.24 -2.50
C ALA A 141 16.03 1.01 -3.41
N PHE A 142 16.98 0.08 -3.30
CA PHE A 142 16.88 -1.19 -4.02
C PHE A 142 17.69 -2.34 -3.41
N TYR A 143 17.23 -3.57 -3.62
CA TYR A 143 17.97 -4.79 -3.37
C TYR A 143 18.58 -5.31 -4.66
N ASP A 144 19.92 -5.43 -4.71
CA ASP A 144 20.61 -6.05 -5.82
C ASP A 144 20.80 -7.55 -5.58
N VAL A 145 20.15 -8.39 -6.39
CA VAL A 145 20.23 -9.86 -6.24
C VAL A 145 21.58 -10.45 -6.64
N ARG A 146 22.34 -9.77 -7.51
CA ARG A 146 23.65 -10.24 -8.00
C ARG A 146 24.70 -10.07 -6.92
N GLU A 147 24.65 -8.94 -6.21
CA GLU A 147 25.52 -8.66 -5.08
C GLU A 147 24.95 -9.16 -3.75
N ALA A 148 23.66 -9.46 -3.70
CA ALA A 148 22.88 -9.78 -2.51
C ALA A 148 23.00 -8.72 -1.40
N LYS A 149 22.82 -7.45 -1.78
CA LYS A 149 22.93 -6.28 -0.90
C LYS A 149 21.76 -5.32 -1.12
N VAL A 150 21.35 -4.64 -0.05
CA VAL A 150 20.44 -3.50 -0.11
C VAL A 150 21.26 -2.21 -0.30
N TYR A 151 20.81 -1.32 -1.17
CA TYR A 151 21.37 0.00 -1.42
C TYR A 151 20.37 1.08 -1.02
N LEU A 152 20.83 2.04 -0.22
CA LEU A 152 20.02 3.16 0.28
C LEU A 152 20.79 4.48 0.12
N PRO A 153 20.17 5.59 -0.31
CA PRO A 153 20.81 6.90 -0.22
C PRO A 153 20.94 7.37 1.24
N ILE A 154 22.03 8.05 1.57
CA ILE A 154 22.20 8.73 2.86
C ILE A 154 21.38 10.02 2.83
N THR A 155 20.18 10.00 3.38
CA THR A 155 19.27 11.14 3.45
C THR A 155 18.92 11.49 4.90
N ARG A 156 18.78 12.79 5.17
CA ARG A 156 18.24 13.30 6.45
C ARG A 156 16.74 13.54 6.30
N PRO A 157 15.89 12.89 7.10
CA PRO A 157 14.46 13.16 7.02
C PRO A 157 14.14 14.56 7.55
N GLN A 158 13.21 15.26 6.90
CA GLN A 158 12.75 16.59 7.29
C GLN A 158 11.61 16.55 8.33
N SER A 159 11.02 15.37 8.54
CA SER A 159 9.94 15.15 9.51
C SER A 159 9.96 13.72 10.05
N GLU A 160 9.29 13.49 11.18
CA GLU A 160 9.07 12.14 11.72
C GLU A 160 8.33 11.22 10.75
N GLN A 161 7.41 11.80 9.96
CA GLN A 161 6.68 11.07 8.92
C GLN A 161 7.62 10.59 7.81
N GLU A 162 8.54 11.44 7.37
CA GLU A 162 9.56 11.09 6.38
C GLU A 162 10.57 10.07 6.95
N GLY A 163 10.97 10.21 8.22
CA GLY A 163 11.81 9.23 8.89
C GLY A 163 11.14 7.85 8.98
N ARG A 164 9.83 7.80 9.28
CA ARG A 164 9.04 6.57 9.24
C ARG A 164 8.99 5.98 7.83
N LEU A 165 8.84 6.82 6.81
CA LEU A 165 8.88 6.36 5.42
C LEU A 165 10.24 5.74 5.07
N HIS A 166 11.36 6.37 5.45
CA HIS A 166 12.71 5.81 5.23
C HIS A 166 12.89 4.43 5.88
N ARG A 167 12.38 4.23 7.11
CA ARG A 167 12.40 2.92 7.77
C ARG A 167 11.56 1.88 7.02
N ALA A 168 10.38 2.28 6.55
CA ALA A 168 9.48 1.41 5.80
C ALA A 168 10.05 1.02 4.42
N ILE A 169 10.73 1.95 3.74
CA ILE A 169 11.50 1.65 2.52
C ILE A 169 12.56 0.59 2.80
N LEU A 170 13.35 0.76 3.85
CA LEU A 170 14.36 -0.22 4.19
C LEU A 170 13.72 -1.58 4.54
N ALA A 171 12.58 -1.61 5.23
CA ALA A 171 11.83 -2.85 5.49
C ALA A 171 11.39 -3.56 4.19
N HIS A 172 10.94 -2.81 3.19
CA HIS A 172 10.61 -3.35 1.87
C HIS A 172 11.84 -4.01 1.22
N GLU A 173 12.98 -3.30 1.16
CA GLU A 173 14.20 -3.84 0.54
C GLU A 173 14.83 -5.01 1.32
N VAL A 174 14.75 -4.95 2.65
CA VAL A 174 15.11 -6.07 3.53
C VAL A 174 14.26 -7.29 3.20
N HIS A 175 12.97 -7.12 2.93
CA HIS A 175 12.11 -8.24 2.57
C HIS A 175 12.54 -8.90 1.26
N HIS A 176 13.00 -8.15 0.26
CA HIS A 176 13.59 -8.76 -0.94
C HIS A 176 14.81 -9.65 -0.62
N ALA A 177 15.65 -9.22 0.32
CA ALA A 177 16.75 -10.05 0.80
C ALA A 177 16.23 -11.33 1.51
N LEU A 178 15.16 -11.24 2.30
CA LEU A 178 14.51 -12.40 2.92
C LEU A 178 13.91 -13.34 1.88
N GLN A 179 13.15 -12.82 0.91
CA GLN A 179 12.59 -13.59 -0.21
C GLN A 179 13.68 -14.36 -0.94
N TYR A 180 14.79 -13.70 -1.28
CA TYR A 180 15.92 -14.33 -1.96
C TYR A 180 16.58 -15.46 -1.13
N GLN A 181 16.60 -15.33 0.20
CA GLN A 181 17.14 -16.37 1.10
C GLN A 181 16.19 -17.58 1.26
N HIS A 182 14.89 -17.38 1.11
CA HIS A 182 13.87 -18.40 1.38
C HIS A 182 13.34 -19.10 0.13
N PHE A 183 13.10 -18.33 -0.91
CA PHE A 183 12.41 -18.78 -2.10
C PHE A 183 13.39 -18.87 -3.25
N SER A 184 13.66 -20.10 -3.68
CA SER A 184 14.26 -20.30 -4.98
C SER A 184 13.18 -20.07 -6.04
N LEU A 185 13.12 -18.87 -6.59
CA LEU A 185 12.51 -18.64 -7.90
C LEU A 185 13.37 -19.36 -8.93
N LYS A 186 13.28 -20.70 -8.96
CA LYS A 186 14.09 -21.53 -9.85
C LYS A 186 13.87 -21.06 -11.27
N ASP A 187 14.99 -20.70 -11.88
CA ASP A 187 15.28 -20.48 -13.30
C ASP A 187 14.10 -20.72 -14.26
N THR A 188 13.15 -19.80 -14.26
CA THR A 188 12.10 -19.75 -15.26
C THR A 188 12.06 -18.32 -15.74
N THR A 189 12.77 -18.05 -16.82
CA THR A 189 12.56 -16.86 -17.63
C THR A 189 11.05 -16.79 -17.95
N PRO A 190 10.32 -15.74 -17.51
CA PRO A 190 8.95 -15.50 -17.97
C PRO A 190 8.79 -15.75 -19.47
N ARG A 191 7.75 -16.49 -19.86
CA ARG A 191 7.52 -16.85 -21.26
C ARG A 191 7.03 -15.67 -22.09
N ASN A 192 6.43 -14.68 -21.44
CA ASN A 192 5.84 -13.49 -22.06
C ASN A 192 5.81 -12.31 -21.06
N SER A 193 5.43 -11.13 -21.53
CA SER A 193 5.38 -9.90 -20.73
C SER A 193 4.30 -9.91 -19.65
N ASP A 194 3.19 -10.62 -19.83
CA ASP A 194 2.12 -10.72 -18.84
C ASP A 194 2.54 -11.57 -17.63
N GLU A 195 3.13 -12.74 -17.89
CA GLU A 195 3.71 -13.62 -16.85
C GLU A 195 4.82 -12.91 -16.08
N ARG A 196 5.65 -12.13 -16.77
CA ARG A 196 6.67 -11.28 -16.14
C ARG A 196 6.04 -10.31 -15.15
N LEU A 197 4.97 -9.62 -15.56
CA LEU A 197 4.31 -8.63 -14.72
C LEU A 197 3.58 -9.27 -13.54
N ALA A 198 2.94 -10.42 -13.75
CA ALA A 198 2.30 -11.19 -12.69
C ALA A 198 3.28 -11.69 -11.62
N ARG A 199 4.43 -12.21 -12.05
CA ARG A 199 5.49 -12.67 -11.13
C ARG A 199 6.08 -11.51 -10.34
N LEU A 200 6.32 -10.38 -11.01
CA LEU A 200 6.78 -9.17 -10.33
C LEU A 200 5.75 -8.71 -9.29
N ALA A 201 4.45 -8.75 -9.62
CA ALA A 201 3.40 -8.39 -8.68
C ALA A 201 3.35 -9.29 -7.43
N LEU A 202 3.69 -10.59 -7.54
CA LEU A 202 3.86 -11.41 -6.34
C LEU A 202 5.04 -10.92 -5.48
N VAL A 203 6.20 -10.70 -6.10
CA VAL A 203 7.43 -10.33 -5.39
C VAL A 203 7.30 -8.97 -4.71
N GLU A 204 6.87 -7.96 -5.46
CA GLU A 204 6.66 -6.59 -4.97
C GLU A 204 5.48 -6.52 -4.01
N GLY A 205 4.40 -7.24 -4.29
CA GLY A 205 3.23 -7.30 -3.43
C GLY A 205 3.53 -7.87 -2.04
N ASP A 206 4.32 -8.93 -1.96
CA ASP A 206 4.74 -9.52 -0.69
C ASP A 206 5.71 -8.58 0.06
N ALA A 207 6.55 -7.82 -0.65
CA ALA A 207 7.38 -6.78 -0.04
C ALA A 207 6.57 -5.59 0.50
N MET A 208 5.53 -5.16 -0.21
CA MET A 208 4.59 -4.15 0.28
C MET A 208 3.80 -4.64 1.52
N VAL A 209 3.39 -5.91 1.53
CA VAL A 209 2.76 -6.52 2.71
C VAL A 209 3.74 -6.62 3.88
N ALA A 210 5.00 -6.98 3.64
CA ALA A 210 6.03 -6.99 4.69
C ALA A 210 6.32 -5.58 5.24
N MET A 211 6.37 -4.56 4.37
CA MET A 211 6.48 -3.15 4.77
C MET A 211 5.28 -2.72 5.64
N GLY A 212 4.06 -3.09 5.24
CA GLY A 212 2.86 -2.84 6.06
C GLY A 212 2.91 -3.55 7.41
N ALA A 213 3.35 -4.82 7.44
CA ALA A 213 3.52 -5.57 8.68
C ALA A 213 4.58 -4.94 9.60
N PHE A 214 5.70 -4.48 9.05
CA PHE A 214 6.74 -3.73 9.76
C PHE A 214 6.20 -2.44 10.37
N LEU A 215 5.48 -1.62 9.58
CA LEU A 215 4.86 -0.39 10.07
C LEU A 215 3.87 -0.65 11.20
N GLY A 216 3.08 -1.73 11.07
CA GLY A 216 2.20 -2.21 12.14
C GLY A 216 2.98 -2.53 13.42
N ALA A 217 4.05 -3.33 13.29
CA ALA A 217 4.90 -3.71 14.41
C ALA A 217 5.58 -2.50 15.08
N GLU A 218 6.07 -1.52 14.29
CA GLU A 218 6.67 -0.29 14.82
C GLU A 218 5.68 0.51 15.68
N LEU A 219 4.42 0.53 15.26
CA LEU A 219 3.32 1.15 16.01
C LEU A 219 2.81 0.29 17.17
N GLY A 220 3.25 -0.96 17.29
CA GLY A 220 2.76 -1.93 18.27
C GLY A 220 1.38 -2.50 17.94
N ALA A 221 0.96 -2.48 16.68
CA ALA A 221 -0.28 -3.10 16.23
C ALA A 221 -0.06 -4.59 15.86
N PRO A 222 -1.06 -5.47 16.06
CA PRO A 222 -1.00 -6.84 15.55
C PRO A 222 -0.90 -6.84 14.01
N VAL A 223 -0.01 -7.66 13.46
CA VAL A 223 0.18 -7.77 12.00
C VAL A 223 -1.15 -8.09 11.30
N GLY A 224 -1.97 -8.99 11.87
CA GLY A 224 -3.28 -9.32 11.33
C GLY A 224 -4.21 -8.11 11.22
N ARG A 225 -4.19 -7.20 12.19
CA ARG A 225 -4.96 -5.95 12.15
C ARG A 225 -4.48 -5.06 11.01
N THR A 226 -3.18 -4.84 10.91
CA THR A 226 -2.59 -3.97 9.90
C THR A 226 -2.88 -4.47 8.49
N LEU A 227 -2.69 -5.77 8.25
CA LEU A 227 -2.90 -6.34 6.91
C LEU A 227 -4.37 -6.40 6.52
N ARG A 228 -5.30 -6.61 7.46
CA ARG A 228 -6.74 -6.56 7.14
C ARG A 228 -7.23 -5.18 6.76
N ARG A 229 -6.58 -4.13 7.28
CA ARG A 229 -6.88 -2.73 7.00
C ARG A 229 -6.01 -2.13 5.90
N ILE A 230 -5.06 -2.89 5.33
CA ILE A 230 -4.08 -2.35 4.37
C ILE A 230 -4.78 -1.74 3.16
N ARG A 231 -5.82 -2.39 2.64
CA ARG A 231 -6.61 -1.89 1.52
C ARG A 231 -7.32 -0.58 1.83
N GLU A 232 -8.00 -0.49 2.97
CA GLU A 232 -8.68 0.73 3.37
C GLU A 232 -7.69 1.88 3.59
N ALA A 233 -6.49 1.56 4.09
CA ALA A 233 -5.40 2.52 4.20
C ALA A 233 -4.91 2.96 2.80
N THR A 234 -4.78 2.04 1.86
CA THR A 234 -4.39 2.34 0.46
C THR A 234 -5.44 3.16 -0.27
N GLU A 235 -6.73 2.86 -0.12
CA GLU A 235 -7.83 3.59 -0.76
C GLU A 235 -7.96 5.04 -0.25
N ARG A 236 -7.55 5.29 1.01
CA ARG A 236 -7.51 6.63 1.61
C ARG A 236 -6.24 7.43 1.26
N VAL A 237 -5.21 6.76 0.73
CA VAL A 237 -3.98 7.41 0.26
C VAL A 237 -4.17 7.71 -1.24
N PRO A 238 -4.11 8.99 -1.66
CA PRO A 238 -4.18 9.32 -3.08
C PRO A 238 -3.12 8.53 -3.85
N SER A 239 -3.46 7.93 -5.00
CA SER A 239 -2.53 7.16 -5.85
C SER A 239 -1.27 7.96 -6.25
N THR A 240 -1.35 9.29 -6.17
CA THR A 240 -0.25 10.24 -6.37
C THR A 240 0.80 10.27 -5.24
N ALA A 241 0.54 9.62 -4.11
CA ALA A 241 1.44 9.57 -2.96
C ALA A 241 2.30 8.30 -2.90
N LEU A 242 1.92 7.24 -3.64
CA LEU A 242 2.66 5.99 -3.72
C LEU A 242 3.70 5.99 -4.84
N ALA A 243 3.48 6.78 -5.89
CA ALA A 243 4.47 7.06 -6.91
C ALA A 243 4.81 8.55 -6.84
N HIS A 244 6.03 8.98 -7.18
CA HIS A 244 6.49 10.39 -7.17
C HIS A 244 5.69 11.29 -8.16
N GLU A 245 4.38 11.12 -8.32
CA GLU A 245 3.45 11.90 -9.14
C GLU A 245 3.21 13.30 -8.56
N GLN A 246 4.29 14.06 -8.45
CA GLN A 246 4.20 15.51 -8.52
C GLN A 246 3.72 15.89 -9.92
N LYS A 247 3.01 17.03 -10.04
CA LYS A 247 2.38 17.49 -11.29
C LYS A 247 3.34 17.51 -12.51
N ASP A 248 4.65 17.60 -12.30
CA ASP A 248 5.67 17.69 -13.36
C ASP A 248 6.66 16.51 -13.41
N SER A 249 6.44 15.45 -12.61
CA SER A 249 7.31 14.27 -12.55
C SER A 249 7.45 13.56 -13.90
N ALA A 250 8.57 12.87 -14.11
CA ALA A 250 8.76 11.99 -15.27
C ALA A 250 7.67 10.92 -15.33
N LEU A 251 7.24 10.38 -14.18
CA LEU A 251 6.17 9.40 -14.14
C LEU A 251 4.83 10.01 -14.60
N ALA A 252 4.47 11.22 -14.15
CA ALA A 252 3.24 11.88 -14.59
C ALA A 252 3.23 12.12 -16.11
N ARG A 253 4.40 12.39 -16.70
CA ARG A 253 4.60 12.59 -18.15
C ARG A 253 4.84 11.28 -18.94
N ALA A 254 4.92 10.13 -18.28
CA ALA A 254 5.11 8.85 -18.95
C ALA A 254 3.85 8.41 -19.69
N LEU A 255 4.00 7.48 -20.65
CA LEU A 255 2.87 6.82 -21.30
C LEU A 255 1.98 6.14 -20.26
N GLU A 256 0.66 6.18 -20.44
CA GLU A 256 -0.30 5.55 -19.52
C GLU A 256 0.03 4.07 -19.26
N LEU A 257 0.32 3.32 -20.33
CA LEU A 257 0.74 1.92 -20.20
C LEU A 257 2.00 1.75 -19.35
N ALA A 258 2.96 2.68 -19.45
CA ALA A 258 4.19 2.62 -18.65
C ALA A 258 3.89 2.91 -17.17
N ARG A 259 3.00 3.87 -16.88
CA ARG A 259 2.54 4.16 -15.50
C ARG A 259 1.84 2.94 -14.89
N GLU A 260 0.91 2.34 -15.64
CA GLU A 260 0.14 1.17 -15.18
C GLU A 260 1.06 -0.05 -14.94
N ARG A 261 1.98 -0.34 -15.86
CA ARG A 261 2.98 -1.42 -15.69
C ARG A 261 3.92 -1.17 -14.51
N LEU A 262 4.20 0.08 -14.15
CA LEU A 262 5.04 0.42 -13.01
C LEU A 262 4.29 0.30 -11.69
N LYS A 263 3.04 0.78 -11.61
CA LYS A 263 2.24 0.77 -10.36
C LYS A 263 1.70 -0.61 -10.02
N PHE A 264 1.30 -1.38 -11.03
CA PHE A 264 0.58 -2.63 -10.84
C PHE A 264 1.28 -3.65 -9.94
N PRO A 265 2.61 -3.89 -10.03
CA PRO A 265 3.27 -4.81 -9.13
C PRO A 265 3.18 -4.43 -7.65
N TYR A 266 3.18 -3.14 -7.34
CA TYR A 266 3.09 -2.65 -5.97
C TYR A 266 1.63 -2.64 -5.50
N GLU A 267 0.75 -1.96 -6.22
CA GLU A 267 -0.64 -1.79 -5.80
C GLU A 267 -1.44 -3.08 -5.98
N GLY A 268 -1.49 -3.61 -7.20
CA GLY A 268 -2.17 -4.87 -7.51
C GLY A 268 -1.57 -6.05 -6.76
N GLY A 269 -0.24 -6.11 -6.69
CA GLY A 269 0.47 -7.14 -5.94
C GLY A 269 0.18 -7.11 -4.43
N MET A 270 0.24 -5.93 -3.80
CA MET A 270 -0.05 -5.80 -2.36
C MET A 270 -1.47 -6.25 -2.04
N LEU A 271 -2.42 -5.86 -2.88
CA LEU A 271 -3.82 -6.24 -2.75
C LEU A 271 -4.03 -7.75 -2.91
N PHE A 272 -3.40 -8.35 -3.92
CA PHE A 272 -3.39 -9.79 -4.17
C PHE A 272 -2.81 -10.57 -2.98
N VAL A 273 -1.61 -10.22 -2.52
CA VAL A 273 -0.95 -10.91 -1.40
C VAL A 273 -1.72 -10.71 -0.10
N SER A 274 -2.30 -9.52 0.13
CA SER A 274 -3.17 -9.26 1.28
C SER A 274 -4.42 -10.13 1.28
N ASP A 275 -5.09 -10.30 0.13
CA ASP A 275 -6.28 -11.16 0.05
C ASP A 275 -5.92 -12.65 0.24
N VAL A 276 -4.76 -13.10 -0.25
CA VAL A 276 -4.24 -14.46 0.04
C VAL A 276 -3.85 -14.62 1.51
N PHE A 277 -3.23 -13.62 2.14
CA PHE A 277 -2.93 -13.62 3.57
C PHE A 277 -4.23 -13.77 4.40
N ARG A 278 -5.32 -13.10 4.01
CA ARG A 278 -6.61 -13.24 4.69
C ARG A 278 -7.20 -14.65 4.59
N ALA A 279 -6.89 -15.39 3.53
CA ALA A 279 -7.36 -16.77 3.35
C ALA A 279 -6.58 -17.79 4.21
N GLY A 280 -5.28 -17.60 4.42
CA GLY A 280 -4.45 -18.64 5.05
C GLY A 280 -3.16 -18.19 5.73
N GLY A 281 -3.03 -16.90 6.05
CA GLY A 281 -1.85 -16.30 6.69
C GLY A 281 -0.60 -16.36 5.82
N PHE A 282 0.55 -16.02 6.41
CA PHE A 282 1.84 -16.05 5.70
C PHE A 282 2.24 -17.43 5.19
N SER A 283 1.81 -18.52 5.84
CA SER A 283 2.08 -19.86 5.34
C SER A 283 1.43 -20.13 3.98
N LEU A 284 0.28 -19.52 3.67
CA LEU A 284 -0.30 -19.58 2.34
C LEU A 284 0.44 -18.65 1.36
N VAL A 285 0.85 -17.46 1.80
CA VAL A 285 1.68 -16.54 0.99
C VAL A 285 2.99 -17.21 0.56
N ASP A 286 3.69 -17.86 1.50
CA ASP A 286 4.96 -18.55 1.22
C ASP A 286 4.77 -19.71 0.21
N ARG A 287 3.61 -20.38 0.21
CA ARG A 287 3.29 -21.42 -0.79
C ARG A 287 3.15 -20.88 -2.20
N MET A 288 2.84 -19.61 -2.39
CA MET A 288 2.73 -18.99 -3.72
C MET A 288 4.06 -19.05 -4.48
N TYR A 289 5.19 -19.08 -3.78
CA TYR A 289 6.51 -19.23 -4.39
C TYR A 289 6.80 -20.63 -4.95
N GLN A 290 5.96 -21.62 -4.66
CA GLN A 290 6.00 -22.96 -5.27
C GLN A 290 5.19 -23.02 -6.57
N GLN A 291 4.18 -22.16 -6.70
CA GLN A 291 3.30 -22.04 -7.87
C GLN A 291 3.01 -20.56 -8.10
N VAL A 292 3.97 -19.86 -8.70
CA VAL A 292 3.88 -18.41 -8.92
C VAL A 292 2.74 -18.06 -9.88
N PRO A 293 2.09 -16.89 -9.74
CA PRO A 293 1.10 -16.43 -10.69
C PRO A 293 1.73 -16.24 -12.08
N THR A 294 0.96 -16.54 -13.13
CA THR A 294 1.46 -16.54 -14.51
C THR A 294 0.72 -15.56 -15.42
N THR A 295 -0.31 -14.87 -14.91
CA THR A 295 -1.10 -13.89 -15.65
C THR A 295 -1.43 -12.70 -14.75
N THR A 296 -1.61 -11.51 -15.33
CA THR A 296 -2.12 -10.36 -14.56
C THR A 296 -3.54 -10.61 -14.03
N GLU A 297 -4.32 -11.48 -14.68
CA GLU A 297 -5.60 -11.98 -14.19
C GLU A 297 -5.48 -12.65 -12.81
N HIS A 298 -4.46 -13.48 -12.57
CA HIS A 298 -4.25 -14.09 -11.25
C HIS A 298 -4.09 -13.07 -10.12
N ILE A 299 -3.51 -11.92 -10.44
CA ILE A 299 -3.30 -10.83 -9.47
C ILE A 299 -4.60 -10.05 -9.27
N LEU A 300 -5.34 -9.80 -10.35
CA LEU A 300 -6.61 -9.06 -10.34
C LEU A 300 -7.76 -9.86 -9.72
N HIS A 301 -7.73 -11.19 -9.86
CA HIS A 301 -8.74 -12.15 -9.40
C HIS A 301 -8.07 -13.25 -8.56
N PRO A 302 -7.72 -12.97 -7.29
CA PRO A 302 -6.97 -13.89 -6.45
C PRO A 302 -7.67 -15.25 -6.26
N GLU A 303 -9.00 -15.30 -6.34
CA GLU A 303 -9.79 -16.54 -6.30
C GLU A 303 -9.50 -17.49 -7.47
N LYS A 304 -9.31 -16.97 -8.69
CA LYS A 304 -8.93 -17.77 -9.87
C LYS A 304 -7.53 -18.35 -9.69
N TYR A 305 -6.61 -17.55 -9.15
CA TYR A 305 -5.27 -18.02 -8.79
C TYR A 305 -5.30 -19.14 -7.75
N LEU A 306 -6.07 -18.99 -6.66
CA LEU A 306 -6.17 -20.03 -5.63
C LEU A 306 -6.82 -21.31 -6.16
N ALA A 307 -7.80 -21.18 -7.07
CA ALA A 307 -8.40 -22.30 -7.79
C ALA A 307 -7.43 -22.97 -8.78
N GLY A 308 -6.32 -22.30 -9.11
CA GLY A 308 -5.28 -22.81 -10.01
C GLY A 308 -5.67 -22.77 -11.47
N GLU A 309 -6.57 -21.85 -11.84
CA GLU A 309 -6.95 -21.61 -13.23
C GLU A 309 -5.72 -21.21 -14.06
N LEU A 310 -5.75 -21.50 -15.36
CA LEU A 310 -4.67 -21.20 -16.28
C LEU A 310 -5.26 -20.69 -17.59
N PRO A 311 -4.62 -19.70 -18.25
CA PRO A 311 -5.12 -19.15 -19.49
C PRO A 311 -5.14 -20.21 -20.60
N ALA A 312 -6.05 -20.07 -21.55
CA ALA A 312 -6.04 -20.85 -22.77
C ALA A 312 -4.71 -20.64 -23.54
N PRO A 313 -4.00 -21.71 -23.93
CA PRO A 313 -2.74 -21.57 -24.66
C PRO A 313 -3.01 -21.08 -26.10
N ILE A 314 -2.29 -20.06 -26.55
CA ILE A 314 -2.42 -19.53 -27.91
C ILE A 314 -1.24 -19.96 -28.78
N LYS A 315 -1.53 -20.66 -29.88
CA LYS A 315 -0.52 -21.11 -30.85
C LYS A 315 0.13 -19.94 -31.59
N ASP A 316 1.34 -20.17 -32.10
CA ASP A 316 2.01 -19.20 -33.00
C ASP A 316 1.23 -19.01 -34.30
N LEU A 317 1.25 -17.78 -34.82
CA LEU A 317 0.67 -17.46 -36.12
C LEU A 317 1.64 -17.82 -37.24
N ALA A 318 1.18 -18.67 -38.17
CA ALA A 318 1.83 -18.83 -39.47
C ALA A 318 1.54 -17.60 -40.35
N ALA A 319 2.44 -16.61 -40.29
CA ALA A 319 2.30 -15.35 -41.01
C ALA A 319 2.14 -15.58 -42.54
N PRO A 320 1.20 -14.87 -43.21
CA PRO A 320 1.09 -14.90 -44.67
C PRO A 320 2.43 -14.54 -45.34
N PRO A 321 2.79 -15.12 -46.51
CA PRO A 321 4.08 -14.84 -47.17
C PRO A 321 4.36 -13.36 -47.47
N SER A 322 3.30 -12.56 -47.63
CA SER A 322 3.38 -11.11 -47.87
C SER A 322 3.72 -10.29 -46.62
N LEU A 323 3.71 -10.91 -45.43
CA LEU A 323 3.90 -10.26 -44.14
C LEU A 323 5.05 -10.90 -43.36
N LYS A 324 5.92 -10.07 -42.81
CA LYS A 324 7.01 -10.50 -41.92
C LYS A 324 6.60 -10.28 -40.47
N LEU A 325 6.82 -11.27 -39.61
CA LEU A 325 6.66 -11.12 -38.17
C LEU A 325 7.77 -10.20 -37.61
N VAL A 326 7.35 -9.14 -36.91
CA VAL A 326 8.21 -8.19 -36.20
C VAL A 326 8.36 -8.59 -34.73
N GLY A 327 7.26 -9.01 -34.10
CA GLY A 327 7.25 -9.44 -32.70
C GLY A 327 5.95 -10.14 -32.32
N SER A 328 5.96 -10.85 -31.20
CA SER A 328 4.79 -11.49 -30.62
C SER A 328 4.93 -11.55 -29.10
N ASP A 329 3.83 -11.31 -28.39
CA ASP A 329 3.77 -11.33 -26.93
C ASP A 329 2.30 -11.45 -26.48
N THR A 330 2.05 -11.39 -25.17
CA THR A 330 0.74 -11.43 -24.52
C THR A 330 0.43 -10.06 -23.90
N LEU A 331 -0.80 -9.57 -24.05
CA LEU A 331 -1.26 -8.38 -23.34
C LEU A 331 -1.59 -8.72 -21.88
N GLY A 332 -2.38 -9.77 -21.67
CA GLY A 332 -2.95 -10.05 -20.35
C GLY A 332 -4.14 -9.15 -20.05
N GLU A 333 -4.84 -9.45 -18.96
CA GLU A 333 -6.01 -8.69 -18.55
C GLU A 333 -5.65 -7.22 -18.24
N LEU A 334 -4.57 -6.95 -17.51
CA LEU A 334 -4.20 -5.57 -17.15
C LEU A 334 -4.07 -4.68 -18.38
N GLN A 335 -3.30 -5.12 -19.38
CA GLN A 335 -3.04 -4.29 -20.55
C GLN A 335 -4.25 -4.24 -21.49
N THR A 336 -5.13 -5.25 -21.43
CA THR A 336 -6.43 -5.21 -22.09
C THR A 336 -7.31 -4.12 -21.47
N ARG A 337 -7.36 -4.00 -20.14
CA ARG A 337 -8.04 -2.89 -19.46
C ARG A 337 -7.48 -1.53 -19.90
N VAL A 338 -6.16 -1.38 -19.93
CA VAL A 338 -5.51 -0.13 -20.40
C VAL A 338 -5.84 0.18 -21.86
N LEU A 339 -5.89 -0.83 -22.74
CA LEU A 339 -6.29 -0.66 -24.13
C LEU A 339 -7.73 -0.11 -24.23
N LEU A 340 -8.66 -0.69 -23.47
CA LEU A 340 -10.07 -0.33 -23.50
C LEU A 340 -10.35 1.05 -22.86
N ARG A 341 -9.69 1.39 -21.74
CA ARG A 341 -9.83 2.67 -21.01
C ARG A 341 -9.55 3.92 -21.84
N ARG A 342 -8.85 3.77 -22.96
CA ARG A 342 -8.63 4.87 -23.91
C ARG A 342 -9.91 5.34 -24.58
N CYS A 343 -10.94 4.50 -24.60
CA CYS A 343 -12.18 4.68 -25.35
C CYS A 343 -13.44 4.74 -24.50
N MET A 344 -13.32 4.32 -23.24
CA MET A 344 -14.42 4.20 -22.31
C MET A 344 -13.93 4.45 -20.89
N ASP A 345 -14.86 4.65 -19.96
CA ASP A 345 -14.51 4.82 -18.56
C ASP A 345 -13.90 3.54 -17.97
N SER A 346 -13.23 3.68 -16.82
CA SER A 346 -12.51 2.59 -16.16
C SER A 346 -13.41 1.43 -15.76
N SER A 347 -14.65 1.68 -15.34
CA SER A 347 -15.57 0.61 -14.91
C SER A 347 -15.95 -0.25 -16.09
N THR A 348 -16.37 0.38 -17.19
CA THR A 348 -16.74 -0.32 -18.43
C THR A 348 -15.56 -1.13 -18.99
N ALA A 349 -14.34 -0.55 -18.98
CA ALA A 349 -13.14 -1.23 -19.46
C ALA A 349 -12.75 -2.43 -18.59
N ASP A 350 -12.85 -2.30 -17.27
CA ASP A 350 -12.55 -3.37 -16.32
C ASP A 350 -13.57 -4.51 -16.43
N GLU A 351 -14.86 -4.20 -16.52
CA GLU A 351 -15.92 -5.18 -16.75
C GLU A 351 -15.71 -5.95 -18.07
N ALA A 352 -15.44 -5.22 -19.17
CA ALA A 352 -15.24 -5.84 -20.48
C ALA A 352 -13.96 -6.70 -20.58
N ALA A 353 -13.01 -6.55 -19.64
CA ALA A 353 -11.79 -7.34 -19.58
C ALA A 353 -11.82 -8.47 -18.53
N ALA A 354 -12.76 -8.45 -17.58
CA ALA A 354 -12.75 -9.34 -16.41
C ALA A 354 -12.84 -10.84 -16.73
N GLY A 355 -13.46 -11.22 -17.87
CA GLY A 355 -13.56 -12.60 -18.33
C GLY A 355 -12.40 -13.05 -19.25
N TRP A 356 -11.30 -12.30 -19.31
CA TRP A 356 -10.13 -12.64 -20.13
C TRP A 356 -9.56 -14.00 -19.72
N ASN A 357 -9.22 -14.87 -20.68
CA ASN A 357 -8.72 -16.22 -20.42
C ASN A 357 -7.58 -16.61 -21.38
N GLY A 358 -6.61 -15.71 -21.56
CA GLY A 358 -5.46 -15.94 -22.44
C GLY A 358 -5.54 -15.19 -23.76
N ASP A 359 -4.39 -14.67 -24.19
CA ASP A 359 -4.27 -13.97 -25.45
C ASP A 359 -2.87 -14.06 -26.07
N ARG A 360 -2.79 -13.61 -27.32
CA ARG A 360 -1.53 -13.34 -27.98
C ARG A 360 -1.68 -12.33 -29.10
N PHE A 361 -0.70 -11.43 -29.23
CA PHE A 361 -0.60 -10.53 -30.36
C PHE A 361 0.62 -10.83 -31.24
N PHE A 362 0.53 -10.34 -32.47
CA PHE A 362 1.54 -10.45 -33.51
C PHE A 362 1.64 -9.11 -34.24
N SER A 363 2.80 -8.48 -34.12
CA SER A 363 3.17 -7.31 -34.93
C SER A 363 3.72 -7.80 -36.26
N LEU A 364 3.06 -7.45 -37.36
CA LEU A 364 3.37 -7.89 -38.73
C LEU A 364 3.74 -6.68 -39.59
N ARG A 365 4.63 -6.84 -40.57
CA ARG A 365 4.99 -5.77 -41.49
C ARG A 365 5.01 -6.25 -42.93
N ASP A 366 4.44 -5.47 -43.84
CA ASP A 366 4.54 -5.73 -45.27
C ASP A 366 5.89 -5.26 -45.86
N GLN A 367 6.07 -5.40 -47.17
CA GLN A 367 7.29 -4.93 -47.86
C GLN A 367 7.41 -3.40 -47.92
N GLY A 368 6.30 -2.67 -47.84
CA GLY A 368 6.25 -1.20 -47.86
C GLY A 368 6.51 -0.53 -46.52
N GLY A 369 6.59 -1.30 -45.43
CA GLY A 369 6.78 -0.78 -44.08
C GLY A 369 5.46 -0.58 -43.32
N HIS A 370 4.31 -0.92 -43.91
CA HIS A 370 3.03 -0.84 -43.23
C HIS A 370 2.91 -1.95 -42.19
N LEU A 371 2.55 -1.55 -40.98
CA LEU A 371 2.37 -2.39 -39.82
C LEU A 371 0.93 -2.93 -39.77
N GLY A 372 0.81 -4.19 -39.39
CA GLY A 372 -0.42 -4.83 -38.98
C GLY A 372 -0.31 -5.33 -37.55
N MET A 373 -1.32 -5.06 -36.74
CA MET A 373 -1.43 -5.58 -35.37
C MET A 373 -2.53 -6.62 -35.34
N ALA A 374 -2.16 -7.88 -35.17
CA ALA A 374 -3.08 -9.02 -35.12
C ALA A 374 -3.13 -9.58 -33.70
N TRP A 375 -4.27 -9.54 -33.04
CA TRP A 375 -4.47 -9.97 -31.65
C TRP A 375 -5.63 -10.95 -31.54
N VAL A 376 -5.44 -12.02 -30.78
CA VAL A 376 -6.50 -12.99 -30.46
C VAL A 376 -6.58 -13.17 -28.95
N SER A 377 -7.80 -13.18 -28.42
CA SER A 377 -8.10 -13.44 -27.01
C SER A 377 -9.18 -14.49 -26.85
N ALA A 378 -8.98 -15.37 -25.87
CA ALA A 378 -9.98 -16.30 -25.37
C ALA A 378 -10.62 -15.74 -24.10
N TRP A 379 -11.84 -16.16 -23.82
CA TRP A 379 -12.66 -15.66 -22.72
C TRP A 379 -13.33 -16.81 -21.97
N ASP A 380 -13.64 -16.61 -20.69
CA ASP A 380 -14.24 -17.63 -19.82
C ASP A 380 -15.59 -18.11 -20.33
N SER A 381 -16.38 -17.20 -20.90
CA SER A 381 -17.65 -17.50 -21.53
C SER A 381 -17.84 -16.77 -22.85
N GLU A 382 -18.82 -17.25 -23.64
CA GLU A 382 -19.25 -16.52 -24.83
C GLU A 382 -19.85 -15.14 -24.48
N ALA A 383 -20.45 -14.99 -23.29
CA ALA A 383 -20.98 -13.71 -22.85
C ALA A 383 -19.86 -12.68 -22.64
N ASP A 384 -18.75 -13.09 -22.03
CA ASP A 384 -17.57 -12.24 -21.84
C ASP A 384 -16.94 -11.84 -23.18
N ALA A 385 -16.83 -12.80 -24.11
CA ALA A 385 -16.36 -12.51 -25.47
C ALA A 385 -17.26 -11.52 -26.22
N VAL A 386 -18.58 -11.56 -26.01
CA VAL A 386 -19.52 -10.59 -26.57
C VAL A 386 -19.30 -9.19 -25.99
N GLN A 387 -19.05 -9.09 -24.68
CA GLN A 387 -18.74 -7.81 -24.04
C GLN A 387 -17.44 -7.22 -24.60
N ALA A 388 -16.40 -8.03 -24.72
CA ALA A 388 -15.11 -7.62 -25.29
C ALA A 388 -15.21 -7.22 -26.77
N GLU A 389 -15.92 -8.00 -27.59
CA GLU A 389 -16.18 -7.68 -29.00
C GLU A 389 -16.87 -6.31 -29.12
N LYS A 390 -17.92 -6.08 -28.32
CA LYS A 390 -18.66 -4.81 -28.32
C LYS A 390 -17.77 -3.64 -27.90
N ALA A 391 -16.96 -3.81 -26.86
CA ALA A 391 -16.02 -2.80 -26.38
C ALA A 391 -15.02 -2.42 -27.48
N LEU A 392 -14.38 -3.41 -28.12
CA LEU A 392 -13.42 -3.18 -29.21
C LEU A 392 -14.06 -2.58 -30.47
N ALA A 393 -15.25 -3.04 -30.86
CA ALA A 393 -15.96 -2.50 -32.02
C ALA A 393 -16.36 -1.03 -31.80
N SER A 394 -16.67 -0.65 -30.56
CA SER A 394 -17.03 0.73 -30.20
C SER A 394 -15.84 1.69 -30.19
N ALA A 395 -14.60 1.18 -30.14
CA ALA A 395 -13.36 1.96 -30.07
C ALA A 395 -12.93 2.62 -31.41
N THR A 396 -13.85 2.81 -32.35
CA THR A 396 -13.53 3.22 -33.73
C THR A 396 -12.79 4.57 -33.80
N ASP A 397 -13.18 5.53 -32.95
CA ASP A 397 -12.58 6.86 -32.93
C ASP A 397 -11.26 6.94 -32.14
N CYS A 398 -10.88 5.87 -31.45
CA CYS A 398 -9.68 5.86 -30.61
C CYS A 398 -8.40 5.50 -31.34
N PHE A 399 -8.51 4.73 -32.42
CA PHE A 399 -7.36 4.32 -33.21
C PHE A 399 -7.08 5.37 -34.28
N GLN A 400 -5.87 5.92 -34.27
CA GLN A 400 -5.47 6.97 -35.23
C GLN A 400 -4.49 6.43 -36.27
N GLU A 401 -4.26 7.18 -37.36
CA GLU A 401 -3.10 6.92 -38.20
C GLU A 401 -1.83 7.33 -37.44
N ASN A 402 -0.79 6.50 -37.48
CA ASN A 402 0.36 6.68 -36.59
C ASN A 402 1.64 6.06 -37.19
N SER A 403 2.81 6.46 -36.66
CA SER A 403 4.11 5.99 -37.16
C SER A 403 5.22 6.00 -36.10
N ALA A 404 6.20 5.10 -36.20
CA ALA A 404 7.44 5.16 -35.42
C ALA A 404 8.60 4.68 -36.26
N GLY A 405 9.61 5.53 -36.42
CA GLY A 405 10.71 5.28 -37.36
C GLY A 405 10.18 5.08 -38.79
N THR A 406 10.38 3.87 -39.32
CA THR A 406 9.92 3.47 -40.67
C THR A 406 8.58 2.75 -40.67
N LEU A 407 7.99 2.49 -39.49
CA LEU A 407 6.71 1.80 -39.36
C LEU A 407 5.57 2.80 -39.49
N THR A 408 4.54 2.45 -40.28
CA THR A 408 3.29 3.21 -40.39
C THR A 408 2.10 2.29 -40.14
N ILE A 409 1.06 2.75 -39.45
CA ILE A 409 -0.17 1.99 -39.24
C ILE A 409 -1.39 2.85 -39.54
N THR A 410 -2.39 2.27 -40.21
CA THR A 410 -3.66 2.93 -40.48
C THR A 410 -4.61 2.80 -39.28
N LYS A 411 -5.61 3.67 -39.21
CA LYS A 411 -6.67 3.58 -38.20
C LYS A 411 -7.65 2.42 -38.42
N SER A 412 -7.71 1.85 -39.63
CA SER A 412 -8.67 0.80 -39.95
C SER A 412 -8.38 -0.47 -39.16
N PHE A 413 -9.42 -1.04 -38.56
CA PHE A 413 -9.33 -2.34 -37.90
C PHE A 413 -10.59 -3.17 -38.17
N ARG A 414 -10.48 -4.48 -37.89
CA ARG A 414 -11.55 -5.45 -37.94
C ARG A 414 -11.59 -6.21 -36.61
N VAL A 415 -12.79 -6.40 -36.08
CA VAL A 415 -13.08 -7.29 -34.95
C VAL A 415 -13.94 -8.43 -35.47
N GLN A 416 -13.62 -9.66 -35.09
CA GLN A 416 -14.42 -10.84 -35.40
C GLN A 416 -14.46 -11.75 -34.19
N ARG A 417 -15.61 -12.37 -33.91
CA ARG A 417 -15.77 -13.32 -32.81
C ARG A 417 -16.26 -14.67 -33.30
N LYS A 418 -15.87 -15.74 -32.61
CA LYS A 418 -16.43 -17.09 -32.76
C LYS A 418 -16.52 -17.76 -31.39
N GLY A 419 -17.73 -17.91 -30.86
CA GLY A 419 -17.94 -18.41 -29.49
C GLY A 419 -17.25 -17.50 -28.48
N ALA A 420 -16.41 -18.09 -27.63
CA ALA A 420 -15.63 -17.39 -26.60
C ALA A 420 -14.27 -16.85 -27.09
N VAL A 421 -14.06 -16.70 -28.40
CA VAL A 421 -12.80 -16.20 -28.98
C VAL A 421 -13.04 -14.93 -29.78
N VAL A 422 -12.23 -13.90 -29.53
CA VAL A 422 -12.24 -12.62 -30.24
C VAL A 422 -10.92 -12.44 -30.99
N ALA A 423 -10.99 -12.01 -32.25
CA ALA A 423 -9.86 -11.62 -33.07
C ALA A 423 -9.97 -10.13 -33.43
N PHE A 424 -8.87 -9.40 -33.27
CA PHE A 424 -8.72 -7.99 -33.60
C PHE A 424 -7.55 -7.85 -34.58
N VAL A 425 -7.76 -7.18 -35.71
CA VAL A 425 -6.69 -6.87 -36.67
C VAL A 425 -6.75 -5.40 -37.04
N ARG A 426 -5.70 -4.63 -36.72
CA ARG A 426 -5.54 -3.21 -37.10
C ARG A 426 -4.42 -3.03 -38.11
N GLY A 427 -4.54 -2.01 -38.95
CA GLY A 427 -3.60 -1.76 -40.04
C GLY A 427 -3.88 -2.68 -41.22
N LEU A 428 -3.00 -2.68 -42.23
CA LEU A 428 -3.13 -3.49 -43.45
C LEU A 428 -4.41 -3.20 -44.26
N ASP A 429 -4.51 -3.81 -45.45
CA ASP A 429 -5.72 -3.71 -46.26
C ASP A 429 -6.86 -4.62 -45.74
N ALA A 430 -8.09 -4.36 -46.18
CA ALA A 430 -9.28 -5.08 -45.70
C ALA A 430 -9.25 -6.60 -45.99
N ALA A 431 -8.61 -7.03 -47.07
CA ALA A 431 -8.51 -8.45 -47.42
C ALA A 431 -7.51 -9.17 -46.51
N GLN A 432 -6.38 -8.52 -46.21
CA GLN A 432 -5.39 -8.99 -45.24
C GLN A 432 -5.98 -9.06 -43.83
N GLN A 433 -6.75 -8.05 -43.42
CA GLN A 433 -7.45 -8.03 -42.13
C GLN A 433 -8.40 -9.22 -41.98
N GLU A 434 -9.24 -9.48 -42.98
CA GLU A 434 -10.19 -10.60 -42.97
C GLU A 434 -9.48 -11.96 -42.91
N GLN A 435 -8.44 -12.13 -43.73
CA GLN A 435 -7.66 -13.37 -43.77
C GLN A 435 -6.98 -13.64 -42.41
N LEU A 436 -6.42 -12.60 -41.79
CA LEU A 436 -5.79 -12.71 -40.47
C LEU A 436 -6.83 -12.99 -39.37
N ALA A 437 -7.93 -12.23 -39.33
CA ALA A 437 -8.98 -12.41 -38.32
C ALA A 437 -9.53 -13.85 -38.34
N THR A 438 -9.82 -14.38 -39.51
CA THR A 438 -10.29 -15.77 -39.67
C THR A 438 -9.26 -16.79 -39.17
N LYS A 439 -7.97 -16.60 -39.46
CA LYS A 439 -6.89 -17.48 -38.97
C LYS A 439 -6.72 -17.42 -37.46
N LEU A 440 -6.77 -16.21 -36.90
CA LEU A 440 -6.60 -15.96 -35.46
C LEU A 440 -7.62 -16.74 -34.63
N LEU A 441 -8.89 -16.79 -35.05
CA LEU A 441 -9.97 -17.51 -34.36
C LEU A 441 -9.72 -19.03 -34.18
N GLY A 442 -8.75 -19.61 -34.88
CA GLY A 442 -8.36 -21.02 -34.75
C GLY A 442 -7.12 -21.28 -33.90
N LEU A 443 -6.49 -20.23 -33.35
CA LEU A 443 -5.24 -20.34 -32.58
C LEU A 443 -5.42 -20.75 -31.11
N PRO A 444 -6.51 -20.36 -30.40
CA PRO A 444 -6.69 -20.80 -29.01
C PRO A 444 -6.82 -22.32 -28.89
N GLY A 445 -6.12 -22.87 -27.90
CA GLY A 445 -6.29 -24.24 -27.43
C GLY A 445 -7.28 -24.33 -26.27
N VAL A 446 -7.40 -25.52 -25.70
CA VAL A 446 -8.18 -25.75 -24.48
C VAL A 446 -7.32 -25.41 -23.28
N ALA A 447 -7.87 -24.65 -22.32
CA ALA A 447 -7.19 -24.35 -21.07
C ALA A 447 -6.79 -25.65 -20.34
N PRO A 448 -5.60 -25.72 -19.72
CA PRO A 448 -5.20 -26.87 -18.94
C PRO A 448 -6.14 -27.10 -17.74
N THR A 449 -6.17 -28.33 -17.23
CA THR A 449 -6.90 -28.62 -15.99
C THR A 449 -6.26 -27.89 -14.81
N ALA A 450 -7.08 -27.13 -14.09
CA ALA A 450 -6.64 -26.38 -12.92
C ALA A 450 -6.14 -27.28 -11.79
N VAL A 451 -5.04 -26.87 -11.15
CA VAL A 451 -4.53 -27.50 -9.92
C VAL A 451 -4.51 -26.43 -8.84
N ALA A 452 -5.50 -26.48 -7.96
CA ALA A 452 -5.69 -25.50 -6.90
C ALA A 452 -4.48 -25.45 -5.96
N LEU A 453 -4.06 -24.24 -5.61
CA LEU A 453 -3.02 -24.01 -4.61
C LEU A 453 -3.50 -24.43 -3.22
N THR A 454 -4.80 -24.26 -2.95
CA THR A 454 -5.42 -24.53 -1.66
C THR A 454 -6.94 -24.67 -1.79
N ASN A 455 -7.58 -25.33 -0.82
CA ASN A 455 -9.04 -25.36 -0.68
C ASN A 455 -9.58 -24.22 0.21
N LEU A 456 -8.69 -23.39 0.76
CA LEU A 456 -9.06 -22.20 1.54
C LEU A 456 -9.71 -21.17 0.62
N ARG A 457 -10.70 -20.45 1.16
CA ARG A 457 -11.38 -19.35 0.46
C ARG A 457 -10.95 -18.03 1.05
N ILE A 458 -10.90 -17.00 0.20
CA ILE A 458 -10.71 -15.63 0.66
C ILE A 458 -11.99 -15.24 1.40
N PRO A 459 -11.91 -14.86 2.69
CA PRO A 459 -13.08 -14.46 3.44
C PRO A 459 -13.69 -13.20 2.82
N ALA A 460 -15.01 -13.09 2.87
CA ALA A 460 -15.71 -11.88 2.47
C ALA A 460 -15.16 -10.68 3.25
N ARG A 461 -15.13 -9.51 2.60
CA ARG A 461 -14.79 -8.27 3.29
C ARG A 461 -15.97 -7.85 4.15
N VAL A 462 -15.69 -7.56 5.41
CA VAL A 462 -16.64 -7.01 6.37
C VAL A 462 -16.06 -5.66 6.79
N GLU A 463 -16.88 -4.63 6.76
CA GLU A 463 -16.50 -3.31 7.26
C GLU A 463 -16.19 -3.45 8.76
N LEU A 464 -14.97 -3.07 9.14
CA LEU A 464 -14.54 -3.13 10.54
C LEU A 464 -15.11 -1.93 11.29
N PRO A 465 -15.61 -2.11 12.53
CA PRO A 465 -16.19 -1.00 13.28
C PRO A 465 -15.11 0.05 13.59
N GLU A 466 -15.34 1.29 13.22
CA GLU A 466 -14.44 2.41 13.55
C GLU A 466 -14.65 2.90 14.99
N PRO A 467 -13.66 3.57 15.60
CA PRO A 467 -13.82 4.19 16.92
C PRO A 467 -14.99 5.19 16.93
N GLU A 468 -15.84 5.09 17.94
CA GLU A 468 -16.97 6.00 18.16
C GLU A 468 -16.72 6.86 19.40
N GLU A 469 -17.07 8.14 19.31
CA GLU A 469 -16.99 9.07 20.44
C GLU A 469 -17.95 8.66 21.56
N GLY A 470 -17.53 8.88 22.80
CA GLY A 470 -18.41 8.71 23.96
C GLY A 470 -19.47 9.79 24.07
N THR A 471 -20.44 9.58 24.94
CA THR A 471 -21.49 10.55 25.30
C THR A 471 -21.48 10.80 26.80
N LEU A 472 -21.99 11.98 27.20
CA LEU A 472 -22.09 12.37 28.60
C LEU A 472 -23.52 12.86 28.90
N GLU A 473 -24.25 12.10 29.72
CA GLU A 473 -25.63 12.41 30.11
C GLU A 473 -25.76 12.39 31.64
N GLU A 474 -26.26 13.47 32.23
CA GLU A 474 -26.49 13.60 33.69
C GLU A 474 -25.29 13.22 34.58
N GLY A 475 -24.06 13.43 34.09
CA GLY A 475 -22.83 13.06 34.79
C GLY A 475 -22.46 11.58 34.70
N ILE A 476 -23.03 10.85 33.75
CA ILE A 476 -22.67 9.48 33.38
C ILE A 476 -22.08 9.50 31.97
N TYR A 477 -20.88 8.95 31.83
CA TYR A 477 -20.20 8.76 30.56
C TYR A 477 -20.52 7.37 30.01
N HIS A 478 -20.81 7.30 28.72
CA HIS A 478 -21.09 6.07 27.97
C HIS A 478 -20.27 6.03 26.69
N ASN A 479 -19.72 4.88 26.33
CA ASN A 479 -19.14 4.64 25.00
C ASN A 479 -19.54 3.24 24.53
N GLU A 480 -20.24 3.17 23.39
CA GLU A 480 -20.74 1.90 22.86
C GLU A 480 -19.67 1.03 22.24
N TRP A 481 -18.75 1.65 21.51
CA TRP A 481 -17.63 0.97 20.88
C TRP A 481 -16.74 0.24 21.91
N LEU A 482 -16.44 0.89 23.04
CA LEU A 482 -15.70 0.32 24.17
C LEU A 482 -16.58 -0.50 25.13
N GLY A 483 -17.90 -0.48 24.97
CA GLY A 483 -18.85 -1.06 25.93
C GLY A 483 -18.69 -0.51 27.36
N LEU A 484 -18.27 0.76 27.48
CA LEU A 484 -17.77 1.36 28.71
C LEU A 484 -18.78 2.34 29.30
N VAL A 485 -19.01 2.26 30.62
CA VAL A 485 -19.79 3.25 31.38
C VAL A 485 -18.99 3.71 32.60
N GLY A 486 -19.05 5.00 32.93
CA GLY A 486 -18.38 5.58 34.10
C GLY A 486 -19.14 6.78 34.66
N ARG A 487 -18.93 7.12 35.94
CA ARG A 487 -19.64 8.23 36.60
C ARG A 487 -18.69 9.40 36.86
N VAL A 488 -19.05 10.59 36.40
CA VAL A 488 -18.32 11.82 36.72
C VAL A 488 -18.47 12.16 38.20
N PRO A 489 -17.37 12.41 38.94
CA PRO A 489 -17.45 12.78 40.34
C PRO A 489 -18.20 14.11 40.55
N LYS A 490 -18.98 14.20 41.64
CA LYS A 490 -19.71 15.43 41.98
C LYS A 490 -18.76 16.64 42.04
N ASN A 491 -19.19 17.76 41.45
CA ASN A 491 -18.44 19.02 41.38
C ASN A 491 -17.12 18.93 40.58
N MET A 492 -17.05 18.05 39.59
CA MET A 492 -16.02 18.09 38.54
C MET A 492 -16.68 18.48 37.22
N LEU A 493 -15.93 19.24 36.40
CA LEU A 493 -16.25 19.43 35.00
C LEU A 493 -15.86 18.16 34.24
N ALA A 494 -16.61 17.84 33.18
CA ALA A 494 -16.34 16.70 32.33
C ALA A 494 -16.63 17.05 30.88
N GLU A 495 -15.76 16.61 29.99
CA GLU A 495 -15.81 16.84 28.55
C GLU A 495 -15.42 15.53 27.86
N VAL A 496 -16.18 15.13 26.83
CA VAL A 496 -15.76 14.05 25.92
C VAL A 496 -14.62 14.60 25.07
N GLY A 497 -13.59 13.78 24.83
CA GLY A 497 -12.43 14.24 24.06
C GLY A 497 -12.77 14.47 22.59
N GLU A 498 -12.25 15.56 22.01
CA GLU A 498 -12.33 15.86 20.58
C GLU A 498 -11.07 15.37 19.82
N ASP A 499 -10.02 15.00 20.55
CA ASP A 499 -8.73 14.53 20.03
C ASP A 499 -8.72 13.00 19.89
N GLU A 500 -8.03 12.48 18.87
CA GLU A 500 -7.94 11.04 18.58
C GLU A 500 -7.43 10.24 19.80
N GLY A 501 -8.21 9.23 20.21
CA GLY A 501 -7.90 8.35 21.34
C GLY A 501 -8.14 8.96 22.73
N VAL A 502 -8.65 10.19 22.83
CA VAL A 502 -9.08 10.80 24.10
C VAL A 502 -10.57 10.57 24.29
N GLU A 503 -10.95 9.85 25.34
CA GLU A 503 -12.35 9.46 25.56
C GLU A 503 -13.10 10.43 26.47
N LEU A 504 -12.50 10.74 27.61
CA LEU A 504 -13.15 11.54 28.65
C LEU A 504 -12.10 12.28 29.44
N VAL A 505 -12.32 13.57 29.64
CA VAL A 505 -11.51 14.42 30.50
C VAL A 505 -12.37 14.96 31.62
N ILE A 506 -11.90 14.82 32.87
CA ILE A 506 -12.53 15.44 34.04
C ILE A 506 -11.54 16.37 34.74
N SER A 507 -12.03 17.52 35.20
CA SER A 507 -11.15 18.49 35.86
C SER A 507 -11.88 19.34 36.89
N ARG A 508 -11.10 20.07 37.69
CA ARG A 508 -11.58 21.18 38.50
C ARG A 508 -10.77 22.43 38.22
N PRO A 509 -11.39 23.55 37.83
CA PRO A 509 -10.65 24.80 37.55
C PRO A 509 -9.90 25.34 38.77
N ASP A 510 -10.42 25.09 39.98
CA ASP A 510 -9.95 25.69 41.23
C ASP A 510 -8.95 24.82 42.02
N LYS A 511 -8.70 23.58 41.59
CA LYS A 511 -7.85 22.61 42.30
C LYS A 511 -6.97 21.83 41.32
N PRO A 512 -5.76 21.42 41.72
CA PRO A 512 -4.91 20.54 40.91
C PRO A 512 -5.43 19.09 40.96
N VAL A 513 -6.59 18.87 40.35
CA VAL A 513 -7.28 17.58 40.23
C VAL A 513 -7.75 17.41 38.79
N PHE A 514 -7.21 16.39 38.13
CA PHE A 514 -7.45 16.09 36.72
C PHE A 514 -7.54 14.58 36.53
N GLY A 515 -8.47 14.14 35.68
CA GLY A 515 -8.63 12.76 35.24
C GLY A 515 -8.77 12.74 33.72
N GLY A 516 -8.18 11.74 33.06
CA GLY A 516 -8.34 11.48 31.65
C GLY A 516 -8.48 9.99 31.39
N VAL A 517 -9.34 9.62 30.45
CA VAL A 517 -9.47 8.28 29.89
C VAL A 517 -9.01 8.34 28.44
N TYR A 518 -8.14 7.41 28.06
CA TYR A 518 -7.58 7.29 26.72
C TYR A 518 -7.66 5.85 26.23
N VAL A 519 -7.71 5.65 24.92
CA VAL A 519 -7.56 4.34 24.30
C VAL A 519 -6.20 4.25 23.63
N SER A 520 -5.43 3.24 24.01
CA SER A 520 -4.23 2.83 23.28
C SER A 520 -4.58 1.66 22.39
N THR A 521 -4.28 1.77 21.10
CA THR A 521 -4.43 0.67 20.13
C THR A 521 -3.22 -0.26 20.11
N ARG A 522 -2.23 -0.06 20.98
CA ARG A 522 -1.02 -0.89 21.03
C ARG A 522 -1.25 -2.20 21.75
N ILE A 523 -0.53 -3.23 21.30
CA ILE A 523 -0.38 -4.49 22.02
C ILE A 523 0.22 -4.22 23.40
N THR A 524 -0.21 -4.99 24.40
CA THR A 524 0.22 -4.85 25.79
C THR A 524 1.36 -5.78 26.17
N SER A 525 2.33 -6.00 25.26
CA SER A 525 3.58 -6.66 25.63
C SER A 525 4.40 -5.75 26.54
N ASP A 526 5.35 -6.30 27.31
CA ASP A 526 6.13 -5.52 28.28
C ASP A 526 6.80 -4.29 27.62
N GLU A 527 7.36 -4.46 26.43
CA GLU A 527 7.97 -3.38 25.67
C GLU A 527 6.97 -2.29 25.25
N HIS A 528 5.87 -2.66 24.60
CA HIS A 528 4.87 -1.70 24.09
C HIS A 528 4.08 -1.04 25.22
N MET A 529 3.90 -1.73 26.34
CA MET A 529 3.33 -1.17 27.56
C MET A 529 4.26 -0.09 28.15
N GLU A 530 5.57 -0.35 28.24
CA GLU A 530 6.53 0.68 28.66
C GLU A 530 6.56 1.86 27.69
N ARG A 531 6.50 1.63 26.36
CA ARG A 531 6.37 2.71 25.36
C ARG A 531 5.10 3.55 25.60
N THR A 532 3.95 2.91 25.84
CA THR A 532 2.69 3.60 26.13
C THR A 532 2.79 4.46 27.39
N PHE A 533 3.38 3.94 28.47
CA PHE A 533 3.64 4.74 29.68
C PHE A 533 4.61 5.89 29.42
N HIS A 534 5.67 5.64 28.64
CA HIS A 534 6.69 6.63 28.33
C HIS A 534 6.12 7.81 27.53
N GLU A 535 5.26 7.57 26.54
CA GLU A 535 4.60 8.63 25.77
C GLU A 535 3.73 9.52 26.64
N ALA A 536 2.92 8.91 27.52
CA ALA A 536 2.09 9.63 28.47
C ALA A 536 2.95 10.46 29.46
N GLU A 537 4.06 9.89 29.94
CA GLU A 537 5.05 10.57 30.76
C GLU A 537 5.69 11.76 30.04
N GLN A 538 6.12 11.60 28.79
CA GLN A 538 6.72 12.67 28.00
C GLN A 538 5.73 13.81 27.76
N GLY A 539 4.46 13.50 27.45
CA GLY A 539 3.40 14.49 27.30
C GLY A 539 3.27 15.37 28.55
N LEU A 540 3.22 14.72 29.72
CA LEU A 540 3.18 15.40 31.01
C LEU A 540 4.46 16.20 31.30
N ALA A 541 5.63 15.63 31.03
CA ALA A 541 6.92 16.28 31.24
C ALA A 541 7.06 17.54 30.38
N ARG A 542 6.62 17.52 29.12
CA ARG A 542 6.60 18.71 28.24
C ARG A 542 5.71 19.81 28.81
N ALA A 543 4.54 19.47 29.35
CA ALA A 543 3.65 20.44 29.98
C ALA A 543 4.27 21.07 31.25
N LEU A 544 4.98 20.27 32.05
CA LEU A 544 5.62 20.70 33.30
C LEU A 544 6.95 21.44 33.09
N LYS A 545 7.72 21.10 32.06
CA LYS A 545 9.00 21.76 31.73
C LYS A 545 8.81 23.26 31.46
N ARG A 546 7.71 23.64 30.82
CA ARG A 546 7.31 25.06 30.63
C ARG A 546 7.15 25.85 31.94
N ARG A 547 7.00 25.13 33.07
CA ARG A 547 6.86 25.69 34.43
C ARG A 547 8.09 25.42 35.30
N GLY A 548 9.19 24.90 34.73
CA GLY A 548 10.42 24.56 35.46
C GLY A 548 10.29 23.36 36.40
N LEU A 549 9.23 22.55 36.27
CA LEU A 549 8.97 21.39 37.13
C LEU A 549 9.40 20.10 36.45
N LYS A 550 9.86 19.12 37.25
CA LYS A 550 10.28 17.80 36.79
C LYS A 550 9.35 16.71 37.29
N LEU A 551 9.25 15.64 36.52
CA LEU A 551 8.49 14.44 36.86
C LEU A 551 9.46 13.33 37.27
N VAL A 552 9.17 12.63 38.37
CA VAL A 552 9.98 11.50 38.86
C VAL A 552 9.08 10.31 39.11
N ARG A 553 9.39 9.17 38.48
CA ARG A 553 8.69 7.91 38.73
C ARG A 553 9.00 7.40 40.14
N VAL A 554 7.96 7.12 40.92
CA VAL A 554 8.08 6.71 42.35
C VAL A 554 7.44 5.35 42.65
N LYS A 555 6.57 4.84 41.77
CA LYS A 555 5.98 3.50 41.91
C LYS A 555 5.74 2.86 40.55
N SER A 556 5.96 1.56 40.48
CA SER A 556 5.60 0.68 39.39
C SER A 556 5.02 -0.60 40.00
N GLY A 557 3.91 -1.11 39.47
CA GLY A 557 3.34 -2.37 39.95
C GLY A 557 2.06 -2.76 39.23
N SER A 558 1.52 -3.93 39.60
CA SER A 558 0.22 -4.41 39.13
C SER A 558 -0.87 -4.08 40.16
N MET A 559 -2.10 -3.94 39.68
CA MET A 559 -3.29 -3.70 40.51
C MET A 559 -4.54 -4.35 39.90
N GLN A 560 -5.62 -4.39 40.67
CA GLN A 560 -6.93 -4.77 40.18
C GLN A 560 -7.82 -3.54 40.06
N THR A 561 -8.60 -3.50 38.99
CA THR A 561 -9.64 -2.50 38.74
C THR A 561 -10.96 -3.22 38.48
N PRO A 562 -12.10 -2.54 38.52
CA PRO A 562 -13.36 -3.16 38.12
C PRO A 562 -13.42 -3.59 36.64
N LEU A 563 -12.55 -3.03 35.80
CA LEU A 563 -12.39 -3.42 34.40
C LEU A 563 -11.45 -4.62 34.23
N GLY A 564 -10.71 -5.02 35.28
CA GLY A 564 -9.79 -6.15 35.29
C GLY A 564 -8.41 -5.83 35.87
N ALA A 565 -7.49 -6.78 35.69
CA ALA A 565 -6.08 -6.60 36.02
C ALA A 565 -5.49 -5.43 35.22
N ALA A 566 -4.66 -4.63 35.88
CA ALA A 566 -4.07 -3.43 35.31
C ALA A 566 -2.64 -3.24 35.79
N THR A 567 -1.89 -2.46 35.02
CA THR A 567 -0.54 -2.02 35.40
C THR A 567 -0.59 -0.55 35.79
N GLU A 568 0.07 -0.18 36.89
CA GLU A 568 0.15 1.20 37.34
C GLU A 568 1.56 1.77 37.36
N ARG A 569 1.65 3.06 37.06
CA ARG A 569 2.84 3.88 37.25
C ARG A 569 2.45 5.14 38.00
N VAL A 570 3.20 5.47 39.06
CA VAL A 570 2.99 6.69 39.83
C VAL A 570 4.21 7.59 39.71
N TYR A 571 3.93 8.85 39.43
CA TYR A 571 4.90 9.90 39.24
C TYR A 571 4.67 11.01 40.26
N LYS A 572 5.75 11.57 40.78
CA LYS A 572 5.76 12.75 41.63
C LYS A 572 6.24 13.94 40.82
N VAL A 573 5.56 15.08 40.94
CA VAL A 573 6.05 16.35 40.41
C VAL A 573 6.96 16.99 41.45
N GLU A 574 8.25 17.09 41.13
CA GLU A 574 9.27 17.64 42.01
C GLU A 574 8.92 19.07 42.45
N GLY A 575 9.22 19.41 43.71
CA GLY A 575 8.89 20.72 44.28
C GLY A 575 7.41 20.93 44.61
N THR A 576 6.53 19.96 44.37
CA THR A 576 5.09 20.08 44.66
C THR A 576 4.52 18.89 45.43
N LYS A 577 3.26 19.01 45.87
CA LYS A 577 2.48 17.89 46.41
C LYS A 577 1.76 17.07 45.33
N ALA A 578 1.87 17.47 44.05
CA ALA A 578 1.17 16.83 42.96
C ALA A 578 1.77 15.46 42.63
N ARG A 579 0.89 14.49 42.41
CA ARG A 579 1.23 13.15 41.91
C ARG A 579 0.33 12.81 40.74
N THR A 580 0.89 12.13 39.75
CA THR A 580 0.16 11.59 38.61
C THR A 580 0.24 10.08 38.62
N ARG A 581 -0.90 9.42 38.48
CA ARG A 581 -1.05 7.98 38.40
C ARG A 581 -1.54 7.63 37.00
N LEU A 582 -0.81 6.77 36.31
CA LEU A 582 -1.24 6.13 35.08
C LEU A 582 -1.67 4.71 35.40
N VAL A 583 -2.85 4.30 34.96
CA VAL A 583 -3.37 2.93 35.09
C VAL A 583 -3.75 2.44 33.70
N LEU A 584 -3.10 1.38 33.25
CA LEU A 584 -3.32 0.79 31.94
C LEU A 584 -4.04 -0.55 32.13
N VAL A 585 -5.23 -0.65 31.54
CA VAL A 585 -6.10 -1.85 31.59
C VAL A 585 -6.09 -2.50 30.20
N PRO A 586 -5.46 -3.66 30.02
CA PRO A 586 -5.50 -4.40 28.75
C PRO A 586 -6.93 -4.81 28.37
N ILE A 587 -7.26 -4.66 27.09
CA ILE A 587 -8.52 -5.10 26.47
C ILE A 587 -8.24 -5.97 25.25
N CYS A 588 -9.26 -6.70 24.77
CA CYS A 588 -9.21 -7.47 23.52
C CYS A 588 -7.98 -8.40 23.42
N ALA A 589 -7.81 -9.24 24.44
CA ALA A 589 -6.65 -10.15 24.58
C ALA A 589 -5.28 -9.46 24.55
N GLY A 590 -5.22 -8.19 24.96
CA GLY A 590 -3.98 -7.42 25.02
C GLY A 590 -3.61 -6.76 23.70
N THR A 591 -4.53 -6.64 22.75
CA THR A 591 -4.33 -5.90 21.49
C THR A 591 -4.65 -4.41 21.62
N GLY A 592 -5.19 -3.98 22.76
CA GLY A 592 -5.35 -2.57 23.09
C GLY A 592 -5.43 -2.35 24.59
N SER A 593 -5.61 -1.11 25.02
CA SER A 593 -5.77 -0.76 26.43
C SER A 593 -6.63 0.48 26.66
N ILE A 594 -7.34 0.49 27.78
CA ILE A 594 -7.91 1.70 28.36
C ILE A 594 -6.90 2.26 29.35
N VAL A 595 -6.51 3.51 29.18
CA VAL A 595 -5.50 4.19 29.99
C VAL A 595 -6.16 5.30 30.80
N PHE A 596 -6.06 5.22 32.12
CA PHE A 596 -6.50 6.27 33.04
C PHE A 596 -5.30 7.10 33.47
N MET A 597 -5.37 8.41 33.23
CA MET A 597 -4.42 9.38 33.80
C MET A 597 -5.11 10.16 34.91
N MET A 598 -4.55 10.11 36.12
CA MET A 598 -5.15 10.74 37.30
C MET A 598 -4.09 11.58 38.02
N THR A 599 -4.27 12.91 38.03
CA THR A 599 -3.38 13.83 38.74
C THR A 599 -4.07 14.44 39.96
N HIS A 600 -3.44 14.35 41.13
CA HIS A 600 -3.98 14.86 42.38
C HIS A 600 -2.93 15.59 43.23
N GLY A 601 -3.34 16.66 43.92
CA GLY A 601 -2.48 17.44 44.82
C GLY A 601 -2.54 17.08 46.31
N ASN A 602 -3.50 16.25 46.73
CA ASN A 602 -3.69 15.83 48.13
C ASN A 602 -4.49 14.51 48.22
N ASP A 603 -4.61 13.95 49.42
CA ASP A 603 -5.26 12.65 49.64
C ASP A 603 -6.78 12.68 49.46
N LYS A 604 -7.43 13.82 49.69
CA LYS A 604 -8.88 13.96 49.42
C LYS A 604 -9.15 13.87 47.92
N ALA A 605 -8.36 14.58 47.11
CA ALA A 605 -8.41 14.49 45.66
C ALA A 605 -8.06 13.09 45.15
N LYS A 606 -7.06 12.43 45.77
CA LYS A 606 -6.73 11.04 45.48
C LYS A 606 -7.95 10.13 45.63
N ARG A 607 -8.65 10.20 46.78
CA ARG A 607 -9.85 9.38 47.03
C ARG A 607 -10.98 9.64 46.04
N VAL A 608 -11.14 10.89 45.58
CA VAL A 608 -12.13 11.22 44.54
C VAL A 608 -11.79 10.53 43.22
N LEU A 609 -10.52 10.57 42.79
CA LEU A 609 -10.09 9.91 41.55
C LEU A 609 -10.04 8.38 41.67
N ASP A 610 -9.72 7.84 42.85
CA ASP A 610 -9.84 6.39 43.10
C ASP A 610 -11.30 5.95 42.95
N GLY A 611 -12.25 6.67 43.56
CA GLY A 611 -13.69 6.41 43.42
C GLY A 611 -14.20 6.61 41.99
N TRP A 612 -13.58 7.52 41.23
CA TRP A 612 -13.87 7.70 39.81
C TRP A 612 -13.45 6.48 38.99
N LEU A 613 -12.20 6.01 39.13
CA LEU A 613 -11.73 4.77 38.51
C LEU A 613 -12.61 3.58 38.92
N GLU A 614 -12.96 3.49 40.20
CA GLU A 614 -13.84 2.46 40.74
C GLU A 614 -15.29 2.54 40.24
N SER A 615 -15.68 3.59 39.50
CA SER A 615 -17.02 3.71 38.91
C SER A 615 -17.15 3.05 37.54
N PHE A 616 -16.04 2.82 36.84
CA PHE A 616 -16.08 2.31 35.46
C PHE A 616 -16.43 0.84 35.37
N ARG A 617 -17.36 0.46 34.49
CA ARG A 617 -17.76 -0.93 34.24
C ARG A 617 -17.91 -1.17 32.75
N PHE A 618 -17.76 -2.42 32.33
CA PHE A 618 -18.29 -2.85 31.04
C PHE A 618 -19.77 -3.19 31.21
N TYR A 619 -20.65 -2.59 30.40
CA TYR A 619 -22.09 -2.78 30.57
C TYR A 619 -22.63 -4.02 29.82
N ASP A 620 -21.95 -4.46 28.75
CA ASP A 620 -22.28 -5.68 27.98
C ASP A 620 -21.20 -6.79 28.12
N GLY A 621 -20.51 -6.82 29.27
CA GLY A 621 -19.39 -7.73 29.48
C GLY A 621 -18.18 -7.40 28.60
N ARG A 622 -17.29 -8.37 28.35
CA ARG A 622 -16.02 -8.13 27.62
C ARG A 622 -16.10 -8.34 26.11
N ASN A 623 -17.30 -8.49 25.55
CA ASN A 623 -17.48 -8.62 24.10
C ASN A 623 -17.59 -7.23 23.46
N LEU A 624 -16.47 -6.51 23.44
CA LEU A 624 -16.43 -5.11 23.02
C LEU A 624 -16.44 -5.03 21.49
N ARG A 625 -17.23 -4.12 20.90
CA ARG A 625 -17.16 -3.84 19.44
C ARG A 625 -15.75 -3.38 19.04
N ALA A 626 -15.06 -2.69 19.95
CA ALA A 626 -13.65 -2.34 19.81
C ALA A 626 -12.72 -3.54 19.57
N CYS A 627 -13.09 -4.75 19.98
CA CYS A 627 -12.24 -5.92 19.74
C CYS A 627 -12.22 -6.34 18.27
N ASP A 628 -13.26 -6.07 17.49
CA ASP A 628 -13.23 -6.32 16.05
C ASP A 628 -12.35 -5.28 15.32
N TYR A 629 -12.18 -4.08 15.89
CA TYR A 629 -11.19 -3.10 15.43
C TYR A 629 -9.77 -3.48 15.84
N LEU A 630 -9.58 -3.86 17.10
CA LEU A 630 -8.26 -4.11 17.69
C LEU A 630 -7.70 -5.49 17.33
N ASP A 631 -8.52 -6.49 17.06
CA ASP A 631 -8.06 -7.83 16.68
C ASP A 631 -9.02 -8.47 15.68
N PRO A 632 -9.09 -7.94 14.45
CA PRO A 632 -10.03 -8.42 13.44
C PRO A 632 -9.71 -9.87 13.08
N LYS A 633 -10.67 -10.77 13.36
CA LYS A 633 -10.52 -12.22 13.22
C LYS A 633 -10.61 -12.76 11.82
#